data_AF-A0A3A4VTM6-F1
#
_entry.id   AF-A0A3A4VTM6-F1
#
_cell.length_a   1.000
_cell.length_b   1.000
_cell.length_c   1.000
_cell.angle_alpha   90.00
_cell.angle_beta   90.00
_cell.angle_gamma   90.00
#
_symmetry.space_group_name_H-M   'P 1'
#
loop_
_entity.id
_entity.type
_entity.pdbx_description
1 polymer ?
#
loop_
_entity_poly.entity_id
_entity_poly.type
_entity_poly.pdbx_seq_one_letter_code
_entity_poly.pdbx_strand_id
1 'polypeptide(L)'
;MAKNLVQAYKQTPRRKQIQKLGLYVLPVITLGTVFALYLVFSAQAAAAGLEIRSYLEKKEELQRTVANENTQLAWLISNTNMSKRAEKLGFSQISENNITYMVLPSYPGRSVKLTSPAPGSDSVSDIVLNSAYQQSLGDFLSEFLFSASNDEVQP
;
A
#
# COMPACT_ATOMS: atom_id res chain seq x y z
N MET A 1 -43.50 38.49 -71.31
CA MET A 1 -42.55 39.38 -70.60
C MET A 1 -42.44 38.86 -69.18
N ALA A 2 -41.45 38.00 -68.92
CA ALA A 2 -40.12 38.35 -68.38
C ALA A 2 -40.12 38.51 -66.85
N LYS A 3 -39.88 37.37 -66.18
CA LYS A 3 -39.14 37.10 -64.94
C LYS A 3 -39.20 38.15 -63.82
N ASN A 4 -39.60 37.70 -62.63
CA ASN A 4 -38.70 37.61 -61.47
C ASN A 4 -39.43 36.91 -60.32
N LEU A 5 -39.30 35.58 -60.26
CA LEU A 5 -39.45 34.86 -59.01
C LEU A 5 -38.34 35.38 -58.11
N VAL A 6 -38.69 36.24 -57.16
CA VAL A 6 -37.78 36.78 -56.14
C VAL A 6 -37.33 35.62 -55.27
N GLN A 7 -36.31 34.96 -55.80
CA GLN A 7 -35.02 34.81 -55.17
C GLN A 7 -35.11 34.34 -53.73
N ALA A 8 -35.04 33.01 -53.63
CA ALA A 8 -34.21 32.32 -52.68
C ALA A 8 -34.49 32.69 -51.23
N TYR A 9 -35.40 31.89 -50.65
CA TYR A 9 -35.28 31.37 -49.30
C TYR A 9 -33.89 30.74 -49.13
N LYS A 10 -32.84 31.58 -49.04
CA LYS A 10 -31.46 31.17 -48.84
C LYS A 10 -31.38 30.78 -47.38
N GLN A 11 -31.72 29.52 -47.15
CA GLN A 11 -31.64 28.76 -45.92
C GLN A 11 -30.68 29.38 -44.91
N THR A 12 -31.28 29.78 -43.80
CA THR A 12 -30.70 30.32 -42.58
C THR A 12 -29.24 29.88 -42.34
N PRO A 13 -28.23 30.74 -42.60
CA PRO A 13 -26.81 30.40 -42.43
C PRO A 13 -26.39 30.20 -40.96
N ARG A 14 -27.30 30.50 -40.03
CA ARG A 14 -27.11 30.44 -38.57
C ARG A 14 -26.71 29.04 -38.06
N ARG A 15 -27.19 27.97 -38.69
CA ARG A 15 -26.87 26.58 -38.28
C ARG A 15 -25.39 26.24 -38.50
N LYS A 16 -24.79 26.67 -39.62
CA LYS A 16 -23.36 26.45 -39.90
C LYS A 16 -22.44 27.27 -38.99
N GLN A 17 -22.90 28.43 -38.54
CA GLN A 17 -22.16 29.25 -37.56
C GLN A 17 -22.19 28.60 -36.17
N ILE A 18 -23.34 28.09 -35.73
CA ILE A 18 -23.47 27.39 -34.45
C ILE A 18 -22.69 26.06 -34.46
N GLN A 19 -22.67 25.34 -35.59
CA GLN A 19 -21.91 24.09 -35.73
C GLN A 19 -20.39 24.30 -35.66
N LYS A 20 -19.88 25.37 -36.29
CA LYS A 20 -18.46 25.76 -36.15
C LYS A 20 -18.13 26.21 -34.74
N LEU A 21 -19.02 26.95 -34.08
CA LEU A 21 -18.85 27.36 -32.69
C LEU A 21 -18.76 26.14 -31.76
N GLY A 22 -19.64 25.15 -31.93
CA GLY A 22 -19.57 23.89 -31.19
C GLY A 22 -18.26 23.14 -31.41
N LEU A 23 -17.74 23.10 -32.64
CA LEU A 23 -16.47 22.43 -32.96
C LEU A 23 -15.27 23.07 -32.25
N TYR A 24 -15.28 24.38 -31.99
CA TYR A 24 -14.22 25.06 -31.23
C TYR A 24 -14.43 25.00 -29.72
N VAL A 25 -15.67 24.99 -29.25
CA VAL A 25 -15.98 24.98 -27.80
C VAL A 25 -15.85 23.58 -27.20
N LEU A 26 -16.24 22.55 -27.93
CA LEU A 26 -16.19 21.15 -27.46
C LEU A 26 -14.78 20.71 -27.02
N PRO A 27 -13.69 20.90 -27.79
CA PRO A 27 -12.36 20.51 -27.36
C PRO A 27 -11.90 21.28 -26.11
N VAL A 28 -12.29 22.55 -25.98
CA VAL A 28 -11.94 23.38 -24.82
C VAL A 28 -12.60 22.83 -23.55
N ILE A 29 -13.88 22.47 -23.63
CA ILE A 29 -14.60 21.85 -22.50
C ILE A 29 -13.96 20.51 -22.15
N THR A 30 -13.68 19.65 -23.14
CA THR A 30 -13.06 18.35 -22.87
C THR A 30 -11.69 18.49 -22.21
N LEU A 31 -10.88 19.45 -22.66
CA LEU A 31 -9.56 19.71 -22.07
C LEU A 31 -9.70 20.21 -20.63
N GLY A 32 -10.66 21.10 -20.38
CA GLY A 32 -10.98 21.59 -19.05
C GLY A 32 -11.41 20.47 -18.10
N THR A 33 -12.25 19.55 -18.56
CA THR A 33 -12.68 18.39 -17.77
C THR A 33 -11.51 17.46 -17.44
N VAL A 34 -10.66 17.14 -18.44
CA VAL A 34 -9.46 16.31 -18.22
C VAL A 34 -8.52 16.99 -17.22
N PHE A 35 -8.31 18.31 -17.35
CA PHE A 35 -7.45 19.08 -16.46
C PHE A 35 -8.00 19.12 -15.02
N ALA A 36 -9.31 19.31 -14.86
CA ALA A 36 -9.97 19.29 -13.55
C ALA A 36 -9.84 17.91 -12.89
N LEU A 37 -10.07 16.82 -13.64
CA LEU A 37 -9.90 15.46 -13.14
C LEU A 37 -8.44 15.20 -12.73
N TYR A 38 -7.48 15.57 -13.58
CA TYR A 38 -6.05 15.42 -13.30
C TYR A 38 -5.65 16.12 -11.99
N LEU A 39 -6.18 17.33 -11.75
CA LEU A 39 -5.91 18.09 -10.53
C LEU A 39 -6.45 17.39 -9.27
N VAL A 40 -7.66 16.82 -9.34
CA VAL A 40 -8.28 16.09 -8.23
C VAL A 40 -7.52 14.81 -7.91
N PHE A 41 -7.15 14.01 -8.92
CA PHE A 41 -6.36 12.80 -8.71
C PHE A 41 -4.98 13.10 -8.13
N SER A 42 -4.32 14.15 -8.60
CA SER A 42 -3.02 14.60 -8.07
C SER A 42 -3.12 15.01 -6.59
N ALA A 43 -4.17 15.76 -6.23
CA ALA A 43 -4.41 16.16 -4.85
C ALA A 43 -4.70 14.95 -3.94
N GLN A 44 -5.50 13.99 -4.41
CA GLN A 44 -5.81 12.77 -3.65
C GLN A 44 -4.58 11.87 -3.48
N ALA A 45 -3.74 11.73 -4.53
CA ALA A 45 -2.49 11.00 -4.45
C ALA A 45 -1.51 11.65 -3.47
N ALA A 46 -1.43 12.99 -3.45
CA ALA A 46 -0.60 13.72 -2.49
C ALA A 46 -1.09 13.54 -1.04
N ALA A 47 -2.42 13.53 -0.81
CA ALA A 47 -3.00 13.28 0.51
C ALA A 47 -2.72 11.84 1.00
N ALA A 48 -2.92 10.85 0.14
CA ALA A 48 -2.60 9.45 0.45
C ALA A 48 -1.10 9.24 0.74
N GLY A 49 -0.23 9.94 -0.01
CA GLY A 49 1.22 9.92 0.24
C GLY A 49 1.62 10.48 1.62
N LEU A 50 0.89 11.48 2.12
CA LEU A 50 1.12 12.05 3.45
C LEU A 50 0.75 11.07 4.57
N GLU A 51 -0.36 10.34 4.41
CA GLU A 51 -0.75 9.29 5.35
C GLU A 51 0.24 8.13 5.37
N ILE A 52 0.72 7.68 4.20
CA ILE A 52 1.75 6.65 4.12
C ILE A 52 3.02 7.10 4.85
N ARG A 53 3.40 8.37 4.71
CA ARG A 53 4.57 8.92 5.40
C ARG A 53 4.42 8.89 6.91
N SER A 54 3.24 9.22 7.45
CA SER A 54 3.01 9.16 8.91
C SER A 54 3.11 7.73 9.45
N TYR A 55 2.61 6.74 8.69
CA TYR A 55 2.79 5.32 9.06
C TYR A 55 4.25 4.86 8.99
N LEU A 56 5.01 5.33 8.00
CA LEU A 56 6.45 5.02 7.89
C LEU A 56 7.24 5.61 9.06
N GLU A 57 6.96 6.86 9.42
CA GLU A 57 7.57 7.52 10.60
C GLU A 57 7.24 6.75 11.88
N LYS A 58 5.99 6.31 12.04
CA LYS A 58 5.58 5.49 13.20
C LYS A 58 6.28 4.13 13.24
N LYS A 59 6.45 3.50 12.08
CA LYS A 59 7.18 2.23 11.96
C LYS A 59 8.64 2.39 12.37
N GLU A 60 9.31 3.44 11.89
CA GLU A 60 10.71 3.72 12.23
C GLU A 60 10.87 3.98 13.75
N GLU A 61 9.96 4.76 14.34
CA GLU A 61 9.93 5.01 15.78
C GLU A 61 9.81 3.70 16.58
N LEU A 62 8.88 2.82 16.20
CA LEU A 62 8.69 1.53 16.87
C LEU A 62 9.92 0.62 16.72
N GLN A 63 10.50 0.55 15.52
CA GLN A 63 11.71 -0.24 15.28
C GLN A 63 12.88 0.25 16.14
N ARG A 64 13.04 1.57 16.28
CA ARG A 64 14.05 2.17 17.15
C ARG A 64 13.82 1.81 18.63
N THR A 65 12.57 1.83 19.08
CA THR A 65 12.20 1.43 20.45
C THR A 65 12.53 -0.04 20.71
N VAL A 66 12.13 -0.95 19.81
CA VAL A 66 12.44 -2.38 19.92
C VAL A 66 13.95 -2.62 19.94
N ALA A 67 14.71 -1.94 19.08
CA ALA A 67 16.16 -2.06 19.07
C ALA A 67 16.80 -1.59 20.39
N ASN A 68 16.28 -0.49 20.96
CA ASN A 68 16.74 0.02 22.25
C ASN A 68 16.40 -0.94 23.41
N GLU A 69 15.18 -1.48 23.45
CA GLU A 69 14.77 -2.47 24.45
C GLU A 69 15.59 -3.75 24.36
N ASN A 70 15.82 -4.27 23.15
CA ASN A 70 16.68 -5.43 22.93
C ASN A 70 18.12 -5.17 23.38
N THR A 71 18.63 -3.96 23.17
CA THR A 71 19.97 -3.57 23.65
C THR A 71 20.02 -3.56 25.18
N GLN A 72 18.99 -3.02 25.84
CA GLN A 72 18.90 -3.02 27.30
C GLN A 72 18.77 -4.44 27.86
N LEU A 73 17.94 -5.29 27.26
CA LEU A 73 17.80 -6.69 27.62
C LEU A 73 19.14 -7.42 27.47
N ALA A 74 19.80 -7.28 26.33
CA ALA A 74 21.11 -7.88 26.06
C ALA A 74 22.15 -7.44 27.10
N TRP A 75 22.16 -6.15 27.47
CA TRP A 75 23.03 -5.65 28.54
C TRP A 75 22.70 -6.32 29.88
N LEU A 76 21.42 -6.44 30.24
CA LEU A 76 20.97 -7.02 31.51
C LEU A 76 21.31 -8.51 31.64
N ILE A 77 21.11 -9.28 30.55
CA ILE A 77 21.37 -10.72 30.49
C ILE A 77 22.81 -11.05 30.08
N SER A 78 23.64 -10.04 29.83
CA SER A 78 25.05 -10.27 29.54
C SER A 78 25.70 -11.01 30.70
N ASN A 79 26.62 -11.93 30.39
CA ASN A 79 27.33 -12.72 31.38
C ASN A 79 27.91 -11.83 32.50
N THR A 80 28.52 -10.70 32.12
CA THR A 80 29.10 -9.73 33.06
C THR A 80 28.10 -9.13 34.05
N ASN A 81 26.89 -8.78 33.61
CA ASN A 81 25.87 -8.21 34.52
C ASN A 81 25.13 -9.30 35.31
N MET A 82 24.95 -10.48 34.72
CA MET A 82 24.39 -11.64 35.40
C MET A 82 25.32 -12.17 36.49
N SER A 83 26.62 -12.29 36.23
CA SER A 83 27.61 -12.77 37.20
C SER A 83 27.70 -11.85 38.41
N LYS A 84 27.83 -10.53 38.17
CA LYS A 84 27.79 -9.51 39.22
C LYS A 84 26.52 -9.59 40.08
N ARG A 85 25.37 -9.87 39.46
CA ARG A 85 24.12 -10.03 40.20
C ARG A 85 24.10 -11.32 41.01
N ALA A 86 24.62 -12.41 40.44
CA ALA A 86 24.71 -13.70 41.13
C ALA A 86 25.64 -13.60 42.35
N GLU A 87 26.80 -12.96 42.22
CA GLU A 87 27.72 -12.69 43.32
C GLU A 87 27.08 -11.87 44.44
N LYS A 88 26.33 -10.81 44.09
CA LYS A 88 25.57 -10.00 45.07
C LYS A 88 24.48 -10.80 45.81
N LEU A 89 23.94 -11.84 45.18
CA LEU A 89 22.96 -12.74 45.79
C LEU A 89 23.62 -13.87 46.61
N GLY A 90 24.95 -13.90 46.68
CA GLY A 90 25.71 -14.91 47.43
C GLY A 90 25.99 -16.18 46.64
N PHE A 91 25.72 -16.21 45.33
CA PHE A 91 26.14 -17.32 44.48
C PHE A 91 27.64 -17.24 44.21
N SER A 92 28.29 -18.39 44.13
CA SER A 92 29.70 -18.53 43.74
C SER A 92 29.81 -19.30 42.44
N GLN A 93 30.89 -19.05 41.70
CA GLN A 93 31.18 -19.79 40.48
C GLN A 93 31.54 -21.24 40.85
N ILE A 94 30.88 -22.19 40.17
CA ILE A 94 31.15 -23.62 40.34
C ILE A 94 32.57 -23.94 39.86
N SER A 95 33.28 -24.73 40.65
CA SER A 95 34.60 -25.31 40.33
C SER A 95 34.53 -26.83 40.48
N GLU A 96 35.38 -27.58 39.77
CA GLU A 96 35.38 -29.05 39.72
C GLU A 96 35.43 -29.70 41.12
N ASN A 97 36.05 -29.03 42.09
CA ASN A 97 36.18 -29.50 43.47
C ASN A 97 34.89 -29.35 44.31
N ASN A 98 33.85 -28.68 43.82
CA ASN A 98 32.64 -28.36 44.59
C ASN A 98 31.35 -28.70 43.82
N ILE A 99 31.34 -29.87 43.16
CA ILE A 99 30.20 -30.38 42.41
C ILE A 99 29.74 -31.69 43.05
N THR A 100 28.48 -31.74 43.46
CA THR A 100 27.81 -32.98 43.89
C THR A 100 26.69 -33.28 42.92
N TYR A 101 26.74 -34.45 42.29
CA TYR A 101 25.68 -34.91 41.39
C TYR A 101 24.63 -35.68 42.17
N MET A 102 23.37 -35.28 42.02
CA MET A 102 22.22 -36.01 42.55
C MET A 102 21.39 -36.54 41.38
N VAL A 103 21.20 -37.86 41.32
CA VAL A 103 20.32 -38.49 40.33
C VAL A 103 18.89 -38.39 40.84
N LEU A 104 18.05 -37.64 40.12
CA LEU A 104 16.63 -37.53 40.41
C LEU A 104 15.87 -38.61 39.63
N PRO A 105 15.26 -39.62 40.29
CA PRO A 105 14.67 -40.78 39.62
C PRO A 105 13.49 -40.43 38.68
N SER A 106 12.84 -39.29 38.89
CA SER A 106 11.68 -38.84 38.09
C SER A 106 11.99 -37.63 37.20
N TYR A 107 13.26 -37.27 36.97
CA TYR A 107 13.60 -36.12 36.13
C TYR A 107 13.64 -36.54 34.65
N PRO A 108 12.72 -36.06 33.79
CA PRO A 108 12.63 -36.50 32.39
C PRO A 108 13.75 -35.92 31.48
N GLY A 109 14.70 -35.17 32.05
CA GLY A 109 15.72 -34.45 31.31
C GLY A 109 15.22 -33.11 30.76
N ARG A 110 16.15 -32.29 30.25
CA ARG A 110 15.84 -31.00 29.65
C ARG A 110 15.29 -31.22 28.23
N SER A 111 13.98 -31.10 28.04
CA SER A 111 13.38 -31.08 26.71
C SER A 111 13.71 -29.77 26.01
N VAL A 112 14.50 -29.81 24.93
CA VAL A 112 14.70 -28.64 24.07
C VAL A 112 13.43 -28.44 23.26
N LYS A 113 12.54 -27.57 23.74
CA LYS A 113 11.38 -27.13 22.97
C LYS A 113 11.87 -26.12 21.93
N LEU A 114 12.08 -26.57 20.71
CA LEU A 114 12.35 -25.71 19.56
C LEU A 114 11.10 -24.86 19.32
N THR A 115 11.11 -23.61 19.79
CA THR A 115 10.01 -22.65 19.60
C THR A 115 10.13 -21.87 18.30
N SER A 116 11.25 -22.02 17.58
CA SER A 116 11.46 -21.37 16.30
C SER A 116 10.85 -22.21 15.17
N PRO A 117 10.09 -21.60 14.24
CA PRO A 117 9.70 -22.26 13.00
C PRO A 117 10.94 -22.78 12.26
N ALA A 118 10.80 -23.92 11.59
CA ALA A 118 11.87 -24.44 10.74
C ALA A 118 12.19 -23.39 9.65
N PRO A 119 13.46 -23.09 9.39
CA PRO A 119 13.83 -22.13 8.34
C PRO A 119 13.24 -22.60 7.00
N GLY A 120 12.36 -21.78 6.42
CA GLY A 120 11.63 -22.09 5.18
C GLY A 120 10.12 -22.26 5.30
N SER A 121 9.53 -22.21 6.51
CA SER A 121 8.06 -22.18 6.69
C SER A 121 7.49 -20.76 6.74
N ASP A 122 8.11 -19.80 6.06
CA ASP A 122 7.45 -18.55 5.75
C ASP A 122 6.29 -18.90 4.83
N SER A 123 5.13 -19.21 5.42
CA SER A 123 3.86 -19.03 4.73
C SER A 123 3.84 -17.55 4.40
N VAL A 124 4.31 -17.21 3.21
CA VAL A 124 3.92 -16.01 2.49
C VAL A 124 2.41 -16.10 2.53
N SER A 125 1.81 -15.45 3.53
CA SER A 125 0.37 -15.27 3.61
C SER A 125 0.01 -14.78 2.23
N ASP A 126 -0.74 -15.57 1.47
CA ASP A 126 -1.24 -15.19 0.15
C ASP A 126 -1.86 -13.82 0.34
N ILE A 127 -1.13 -12.77 -0.03
CA ILE A 127 -1.65 -11.42 0.01
C ILE A 127 -2.61 -11.42 -1.16
N VAL A 128 -3.85 -11.83 -0.90
CA VAL A 128 -4.97 -11.75 -1.84
C VAL A 128 -5.28 -10.26 -1.99
N LEU A 129 -4.42 -9.55 -2.71
CA LEU A 129 -4.70 -8.20 -3.17
C LEU A 129 -5.87 -8.32 -4.16
N ASN A 130 -6.96 -7.63 -3.85
CA ASN A 130 -8.12 -7.54 -4.73
C ASN A 130 -7.66 -7.06 -6.12
N SER A 131 -8.07 -7.77 -7.18
CA SER A 131 -7.70 -7.49 -8.58
C SER A 131 -8.06 -6.07 -9.03
N ALA A 132 -9.02 -5.42 -8.37
CA ALA A 132 -9.35 -4.01 -8.60
C ALA A 132 -8.18 -3.05 -8.36
N TYR A 133 -7.23 -3.40 -7.48
CA TYR A 133 -6.02 -2.59 -7.24
C TYR A 133 -4.88 -2.87 -8.22
N GLN A 134 -5.03 -3.88 -9.09
CA GLN A 134 -4.05 -4.25 -10.12
C GLN A 134 -4.45 -3.76 -11.52
N GLN A 135 -5.69 -3.27 -11.69
CA GLN A 135 -6.16 -2.79 -12.98
C GLN A 135 -5.46 -1.47 -13.33
N SER A 136 -4.85 -1.43 -14.53
CA SER A 136 -4.23 -0.22 -15.05
C SER A 136 -5.31 0.82 -15.38
N LEU A 137 -5.01 2.10 -15.16
CA LEU A 137 -5.89 3.20 -15.56
C LEU A 137 -6.20 3.15 -17.08
N GLY A 138 -5.28 2.60 -17.88
CA GLY A 138 -5.49 2.38 -19.30
C GLY A 138 -6.53 1.28 -19.60
N ASP A 139 -6.55 0.20 -18.82
CA ASP A 139 -7.53 -0.88 -18.98
C ASP A 139 -8.93 -0.37 -18.66
N PHE A 140 -9.08 0.36 -17.54
CA PHE A 140 -10.33 1.02 -17.18
C PHE A 140 -10.80 2.01 -18.26
N LEU A 141 -9.88 2.82 -18.80
CA LEU A 141 -10.23 3.81 -19.82
C LEU A 141 -10.70 3.15 -21.11
N SER A 142 -10.06 2.05 -21.52
CA SER A 142 -10.47 1.28 -22.69
C SER A 142 -11.86 0.65 -22.48
N GLU A 143 -12.09 0.04 -21.32
CA GLU A 143 -13.38 -0.55 -20.98
C GLU A 143 -14.48 0.51 -20.99
N PHE A 144 -14.24 1.70 -20.43
CA PHE A 144 -15.22 2.79 -20.46
C PHE A 144 -15.50 3.31 -21.88
N LEU A 145 -14.47 3.52 -22.69
CA LEU A 145 -14.62 4.06 -24.06
C LEU A 145 -15.28 3.08 -25.02
N PHE A 146 -15.00 1.78 -24.88
CA PHE A 146 -15.52 0.73 -25.76
C PHE A 146 -16.78 0.03 -25.21
N SER A 147 -17.06 0.11 -23.90
CA SER A 147 -18.34 -0.34 -23.33
C SER A 147 -19.49 0.59 -23.70
N ALA A 148 -19.22 1.88 -23.93
CA ALA A 148 -20.24 2.84 -24.35
C ALA A 148 -20.69 2.67 -25.82
N SER A 149 -19.99 1.85 -26.62
CA SER A 149 -20.33 1.61 -28.03
C SER A 149 -21.17 0.34 -28.28
N ASN A 150 -21.56 -0.39 -27.23
CA ASN A 150 -22.23 -1.70 -27.36
C ASN A 150 -23.68 -1.74 -26.86
N ASP A 151 -24.38 -0.59 -26.82
CA ASP A 151 -25.84 -0.54 -26.76
C ASP A 151 -26.42 -0.49 -28.20
N GLU A 152 -26.10 -1.49 -29.01
CA GLU A 152 -26.87 -1.81 -30.21
C GLU A 152 -27.71 -3.06 -29.94
N VAL A 153 -28.96 -2.79 -29.54
CA VAL A 153 -30.20 -3.54 -29.83
C VAL A 153 -29.98 -4.98 -30.32
N GLN A 154 -30.16 -5.96 -29.43
CA GLN A 154 -30.55 -7.31 -29.87
C GLN A 154 -32.07 -7.47 -29.76
N PRO A 155 -32.77 -7.87 -30.85
CA PRO A 155 -34.15 -8.34 -30.78
C PRO A 155 -34.28 -9.70 -30.09
#